data_AF-A0AAP4ALS9-F1
#
_entry.id   AF-A0AAP4ALS9-F1
#
_cell.length_a   1.000
_cell.length_b   1.000
_cell.length_c   1.000
_cell.angle_alpha   90.00
_cell.angle_beta   90.00
_cell.angle_gamma   90.00
#
_symmetry.space_group_name_H-M   'P 1'
#
loop_
_entity.id
_entity.type
_entity.pdbx_description
1 polymer ?
#
loop_
_entity_poly.entity_id
_entity_poly.type
_entity_poly.pdbx_seq_one_letter_code
_entity_poly.pdbx_strand_id
1 'polypeptide(L)'
;MNDEKILNFIVDLLKKQNFSLNNKNKDGRINSVNSESIIIKQIADNDEFKQFLTKNNLIAKIPNIREWYDFLIFNEDNTFFCPINLKISNLNLNSSDNLNCKIGMYFCLTGKIPAFSNEINWSNFLIKLYSNMEDNNRDYYFLVINKENNRDIFFNSLKKLY
;
A
#
# COMPACT_ATOMS: atom_id res chain seq x y z
N MET A 1 -8.19 3.38 16.15
CA MET A 1 -8.77 2.78 14.92
C MET A 1 -7.84 1.64 14.51
N ASN A 2 -8.36 0.46 14.13
CA ASN A 2 -7.52 -0.65 13.65
C ASN A 2 -7.31 -0.51 12.13
N ASP A 3 -6.08 -0.72 11.64
CA ASP A 3 -5.71 -0.73 10.22
C ASP A 3 -6.66 -1.59 9.37
N GLU A 4 -7.06 -2.74 9.92
CA GLU A 4 -7.94 -3.69 9.25
C GLU A 4 -9.30 -3.08 8.87
N LYS A 5 -9.83 -2.19 9.71
CA LYS A 5 -11.09 -1.48 9.42
C LYS A 5 -10.93 -0.52 8.26
N ILE A 6 -9.77 0.13 8.14
CA ILE A 6 -9.46 1.05 7.05
C ILE A 6 -9.31 0.26 5.75
N LEU A 7 -8.56 -0.84 5.77
CA LEU A 7 -8.33 -1.68 4.60
C LEU A 7 -9.60 -2.35 4.10
N ASN A 8 -10.43 -2.89 5.00
CA ASN A 8 -11.75 -3.43 4.64
C ASN A 8 -12.64 -2.36 4.01
N PHE A 9 -12.66 -1.15 4.57
CA PHE A 9 -13.41 -0.04 3.98
C PHE A 9 -12.96 0.27 2.55
N ILE A 10 -11.64 0.33 2.30
CA ILE A 10 -11.10 0.58 0.96
C ILE A 10 -11.47 -0.56 0.00
N VAL A 11 -11.37 -1.82 0.44
CA VAL A 11 -11.76 -2.99 -0.37
C VAL A 11 -13.23 -2.93 -0.75
N ASP A 12 -14.12 -2.67 0.22
CA ASP A 12 -15.56 -2.58 -0.03
C ASP A 12 -15.90 -1.41 -0.96
N LEU A 13 -15.24 -0.28 -0.78
CA LEU A 13 -15.38 0.87 -1.65
C LEU A 13 -15.01 0.53 -3.10
N LEU A 14 -13.85 -0.10 -3.31
CA LEU A 14 -13.38 -0.48 -4.64
C LEU A 14 -14.30 -1.53 -5.29
N LYS A 15 -14.80 -2.50 -4.52
CA LYS A 15 -15.74 -3.52 -5.03
C LYS A 15 -17.07 -2.93 -5.53
N LYS A 16 -17.51 -1.80 -4.97
CA LYS A 16 -18.68 -1.05 -5.44
C LYS A 16 -18.39 -0.29 -6.74
N GLN A 17 -17.13 0.06 -7.00
CA GLN A 17 -16.74 0.82 -8.19
C GLN A 17 -16.49 -0.11 -9.37
N ASN A 18 -17.11 0.17 -10.52
CA ASN A 18 -16.73 -0.48 -11.77
C ASN A 18 -15.53 0.27 -12.36
N PHE A 19 -14.31 -0.21 -12.13
CA PHE A 19 -13.10 0.34 -12.76
C PHE A 19 -12.58 -0.58 -13.87
N SER A 20 -12.24 0.00 -15.02
CA SER A 20 -11.67 -0.73 -16.16
C SER A 20 -10.14 -0.67 -16.09
N LEU A 21 -9.50 -1.84 -15.94
CA LEU A 21 -8.04 -1.96 -16.03
C LEU A 21 -7.62 -1.83 -17.50
N ASN A 22 -6.73 -0.88 -17.79
CA ASN A 22 -6.32 -0.58 -19.17
C ASN A 22 -5.24 -1.57 -19.62
N ASN A 23 -5.63 -2.63 -20.33
CA ASN A 23 -4.72 -3.66 -20.86
C ASN A 23 -4.24 -3.36 -22.30
N LYS A 24 -4.12 -2.09 -22.69
CA LYS A 24 -3.91 -1.70 -24.10
C LYS A 24 -2.46 -1.74 -24.59
N ASN A 25 -1.45 -1.69 -23.72
CA ASN A 25 -0.05 -1.71 -24.17
C ASN A 25 0.56 -3.12 -24.16
N LYS A 26 1.50 -3.38 -25.07
CA LYS A 26 2.28 -4.63 -25.12
C LYS A 26 3.18 -4.82 -23.90
N ASP A 27 3.55 -3.73 -23.21
CA ASP A 27 4.31 -3.76 -21.97
C ASP A 27 3.37 -3.81 -20.76
N GLY A 28 3.32 -4.98 -20.11
CA GLY A 28 2.51 -5.21 -18.91
C GLY A 28 2.88 -4.32 -17.72
N ARG A 29 4.12 -3.81 -17.64
CA ARG A 29 4.58 -2.94 -16.56
C ARG A 29 4.00 -1.54 -16.67
N ILE A 30 3.94 -0.98 -17.88
CA ILE A 30 3.31 0.33 -18.15
C ILE A 30 1.80 0.25 -17.85
N ASN A 31 1.16 -0.87 -18.17
CA ASN A 31 -0.26 -1.08 -17.85
C ASN A 31 -0.51 -1.12 -16.33
N SER A 32 0.37 -1.75 -15.54
CA SER A 32 0.26 -1.77 -14.08
C SER A 32 0.40 -0.38 -13.47
N VAL A 33 1.44 0.38 -13.81
CA VAL A 33 1.67 1.73 -13.24
C VAL A 33 0.52 2.70 -13.57
N ASN A 34 0.01 2.65 -14.80
CA ASN A 34 -1.14 3.47 -15.19
C ASN A 34 -2.42 3.06 -14.45
N SER A 35 -2.63 1.75 -14.27
CA SER A 35 -3.79 1.23 -13.53
C SER A 35 -3.71 1.58 -12.04
N GLU A 36 -2.52 1.49 -11.44
CA GLU A 36 -2.27 1.88 -10.05
C GLU A 36 -2.62 3.36 -9.83
N SER A 37 -2.12 4.24 -10.70
CA SER A 37 -2.40 5.68 -10.63
C SER A 37 -3.89 6.00 -10.74
N ILE A 38 -4.62 5.29 -11.62
CA ILE A 38 -6.07 5.45 -11.78
C ILE A 38 -6.81 5.05 -10.51
N ILE A 39 -6.48 3.88 -9.95
CA ILE A 39 -7.14 3.35 -8.74
C ILE A 39 -6.86 4.25 -7.53
N ILE A 40 -5.61 4.68 -7.34
CA ILE A 40 -5.23 5.58 -6.25
C ILE A 40 -6.00 6.89 -6.33
N LYS A 41 -6.11 7.47 -7.53
CA LYS A 41 -6.90 8.68 -7.76
C LYS A 41 -8.39 8.45 -7.48
N GLN A 42 -8.96 7.33 -7.93
CA GLN A 42 -10.36 6.98 -7.68
C GLN A 42 -10.68 6.84 -6.19
N ILE A 43 -9.78 6.23 -5.41
CA ILE A 43 -9.92 6.15 -3.95
C ILE A 43 -9.89 7.56 -3.35
N ALA A 44 -8.86 8.34 -3.67
CA ALA A 44 -8.64 9.64 -3.06
C ALA A 44 -9.71 10.68 -3.42
N ASP A 45 -10.27 10.63 -4.63
CA ASP A 45 -11.30 11.56 -5.08
C ASP A 45 -12.71 11.19 -4.57
N ASN A 46 -12.90 9.98 -4.06
CA ASN A 46 -14.20 9.47 -3.62
C ASN A 46 -14.72 10.16 -2.34
N ASP A 47 -15.99 10.60 -2.37
CA ASP A 47 -16.61 11.33 -1.25
C ASP A 47 -16.88 10.46 0.00
N GLU A 48 -17.28 9.20 -0.17
CA GLU A 48 -17.48 8.25 0.94
C GLU A 48 -16.14 8.03 1.67
N PHE A 49 -15.04 7.92 0.92
CA PHE A 49 -13.69 7.80 1.48
C PHE A 49 -13.26 9.06 2.23
N LYS A 50 -13.44 10.25 1.64
CA LYS A 50 -13.14 11.53 2.32
C LYS A 50 -13.94 11.68 3.62
N GLN A 51 -15.23 11.37 3.60
CA GLN A 51 -16.08 11.41 4.79
C GLN A 51 -15.62 10.40 5.85
N PHE A 52 -15.23 9.20 5.44
CA PHE A 52 -14.66 8.19 6.33
C PHE A 52 -13.38 8.71 7.00
N LEU A 53 -12.47 9.34 6.27
CA LEU A 53 -11.25 9.91 6.82
C LEU A 53 -11.55 11.01 7.84
N THR A 54 -12.36 12.01 7.46
CA THR A 54 -12.74 13.13 8.33
C THR A 54 -13.41 12.64 9.61
N LYS A 55 -14.34 11.69 9.52
CA LYS A 55 -15.05 11.13 10.69
C LYS A 55 -14.12 10.46 11.68
N ASN A 56 -12.96 9.98 11.23
CA ASN A 56 -12.01 9.24 12.07
C ASN A 56 -10.70 10.01 12.32
N ASN A 57 -10.64 11.32 12.02
CA ASN A 57 -9.45 12.17 12.17
C ASN A 57 -8.22 11.60 11.44
N LEU A 58 -8.44 11.12 10.22
CA LEU A 58 -7.39 10.56 9.36
C LEU A 58 -7.17 11.45 8.13
N ILE A 59 -5.98 11.36 7.58
CA ILE A 59 -5.53 12.07 6.38
C ILE A 59 -4.98 11.01 5.41
N ALA A 60 -5.29 11.16 4.13
CA ALA A 60 -4.66 10.39 3.07
C ALA A 60 -3.61 11.22 2.35
N LYS A 61 -2.48 10.59 2.03
CA LYS A 61 -1.41 11.14 1.21
C LYS A 61 -1.16 10.22 0.03
N ILE A 62 -1.29 10.79 -1.18
CA ILE A 62 -0.78 10.19 -2.41
C ILE A 62 0.65 10.73 -2.61
N PRO A 63 1.68 9.88 -2.57
CA PRO A 63 3.05 10.32 -2.72
C PRO A 63 3.42 10.66 -4.17
N ASN A 64 4.56 11.33 -4.33
CA ASN A 64 5.24 11.42 -5.62
C ASN A 64 5.81 10.06 -6.03
N ILE A 65 6.18 9.92 -7.31
CA ILE A 65 6.78 8.69 -7.85
C ILE A 65 8.04 8.30 -7.06
N ARG A 66 8.19 6.99 -6.78
CA ARG A 66 9.32 6.33 -6.08
C ARG A 66 9.29 6.36 -4.55
N GLU A 67 8.20 6.78 -3.94
CA GLU A 67 8.01 6.52 -2.51
C GLU A 67 7.84 5.04 -2.22
N TRP A 68 8.06 4.67 -0.97
CA TRP A 68 8.01 3.28 -0.49
C TRP A 68 6.61 2.81 -0.14
N TYR A 69 5.58 3.57 -0.49
CA TYR A 69 4.16 3.23 -0.43
C TYR A 69 3.49 3.90 -1.64
N ASP A 70 2.36 3.36 -2.07
CA ASP A 70 1.55 3.98 -3.12
C ASP A 70 0.46 4.88 -2.54
N PHE A 71 0.11 4.62 -1.28
CA PHE A 71 -0.89 5.35 -0.53
C PHE A 71 -0.57 5.31 0.96
N LEU A 72 -0.69 6.45 1.64
CA LEU A 72 -0.48 6.51 3.09
C LEU A 72 -1.71 7.11 3.77
N ILE A 73 -2.21 6.42 4.80
CA ILE A 73 -3.21 6.99 5.72
C ILE A 73 -2.55 7.21 7.07
N PHE A 74 -2.74 8.38 7.66
CA PHE A 74 -2.13 8.77 8.93
C PHE A 74 -3.03 9.75 9.69
N ASN A 75 -2.70 10.08 10.93
CA ASN A 75 -3.39 11.12 11.70
C ASN A 75 -2.50 12.37 11.87
N GLU A 76 -3.10 13.51 12.22
CA GLU A 76 -2.40 14.80 12.31
C GLU A 76 -1.23 14.81 13.30
N ASP A 77 -1.33 14.06 14.40
CA ASP A 77 -0.28 13.98 15.42
C ASP A 77 0.85 12.99 15.08
N ASN A 78 0.78 12.32 13.92
CA ASN A 78 1.77 11.34 13.45
C ASN A 78 1.99 10.15 14.41
N THR A 79 0.98 9.78 15.20
CA THR A 79 1.05 8.58 16.05
C THR A 79 0.60 7.30 15.32
N PHE A 80 -0.16 7.45 14.24
CA PHE A 80 -0.71 6.36 13.43
C PHE A 80 -0.28 6.47 11.96
N PHE A 81 0.15 5.35 11.38
CA PHE A 81 0.52 5.25 9.96
C PHE A 81 0.08 3.89 9.41
N CYS A 82 -0.65 3.94 8.29
CA CYS A 82 -1.10 2.79 7.52
C CYS A 82 -0.58 2.96 6.08
N PRO A 83 0.69 2.59 5.83
CA PRO A 83 1.27 2.60 4.48
C PRO A 83 0.77 1.40 3.67
N ILE A 84 0.33 1.67 2.44
CA ILE A 84 -0.29 0.68 1.55
C ILE A 84 0.45 0.69 0.21
N ASN A 85 0.86 -0.49 -0.22
CA ASN A 85 1.32 -0.75 -1.58
C ASN A 85 0.19 -1.35 -2.41
N LEU A 86 -0.01 -0.87 -3.62
CA LEU A 86 -1.01 -1.40 -4.54
C LEU A 86 -0.35 -2.45 -5.45
N LYS A 87 -0.94 -3.64 -5.52
CA LYS A 87 -0.51 -4.71 -6.40
C LYS A 87 -1.63 -5.10 -7.35
N ILE A 88 -1.43 -4.82 -8.62
CA ILE A 88 -2.37 -5.21 -9.68
C ILE A 88 -1.74 -6.36 -10.44
N SER A 89 -2.23 -7.58 -10.20
CA SER A 89 -1.62 -8.81 -10.73
C SER A 89 -2.66 -9.74 -11.34
N ASN A 90 -2.23 -10.55 -12.30
CA ASN A 90 -3.05 -11.63 -12.82
C ASN A 90 -2.76 -12.88 -11.98
N LEU A 91 -3.73 -13.30 -11.17
CA LEU A 91 -3.56 -14.38 -10.21
C LEU A 91 -3.60 -15.78 -10.85
N ASN A 92 -3.96 -15.88 -12.13
CA ASN A 92 -4.08 -17.15 -12.86
C ASN A 92 -2.81 -17.54 -13.63
N LEU A 93 -1.83 -16.63 -13.75
CA LEU A 93 -0.64 -16.85 -14.59
C LEU A 93 0.53 -17.53 -13.86
N ASN A 94 0.37 -17.98 -12.62
CA ASN A 94 1.45 -18.53 -11.77
C ASN A 94 2.74 -17.69 -11.79
N SER A 95 2.61 -16.39 -12.05
CA SER A 95 3.76 -15.49 -12.15
C SER A 95 4.10 -14.95 -10.77
N SER A 96 5.39 -14.96 -10.44
CA SER A 96 5.90 -14.33 -9.22
C SER A 96 5.87 -12.81 -9.38
N ASP A 97 5.24 -12.11 -8.45
CA ASP A 97 5.37 -10.66 -8.33
C ASP A 97 6.44 -10.33 -7.28
N ASN A 98 7.24 -9.30 -7.55
CA ASN A 98 8.30 -8.88 -6.64
C ASN A 98 7.69 -8.05 -5.51
N LEU A 99 7.69 -8.63 -4.30
CA LEU A 99 7.23 -7.99 -3.07
C LEU A 99 8.27 -6.99 -2.50
N ASN A 100 9.32 -6.66 -3.25
CA ASN A 100 10.49 -5.95 -2.74
C ASN A 100 10.12 -4.52 -2.30
N CYS A 101 9.96 -4.31 -1.00
CA CYS A 101 9.90 -3.00 -0.35
C CYS A 101 10.76 -3.03 0.90
N LYS A 102 12.10 -2.96 0.73
CA LYS A 102 13.06 -2.86 1.84
C LYS A 102 12.60 -1.87 2.90
N ILE A 103 12.13 -0.71 2.45
CA ILE A 103 11.72 0.38 3.32
C ILE A 103 10.43 0.04 4.09
N GLY A 104 9.47 -0.64 3.45
CA GLY A 104 8.31 -1.23 4.12
C GLY A 104 8.71 -2.26 5.17
N MET A 105 9.71 -3.10 4.88
CA MET A 105 10.29 -4.03 5.87
C MET A 105 10.89 -3.30 7.06
N TYR A 106 11.66 -2.24 6.83
CA TYR A 106 12.21 -1.42 7.91
C TYR A 106 11.09 -0.82 8.77
N PHE A 107 10.07 -0.23 8.14
CA PHE A 107 8.96 0.37 8.85
C PHE A 107 8.26 -0.62 9.78
N CYS A 108 7.87 -1.79 9.29
CA CYS A 108 7.14 -2.75 10.13
C CYS A 108 8.03 -3.44 11.18
N LEU A 109 9.31 -3.68 10.88
CA LEU A 109 10.21 -4.34 11.83
C LEU A 109 10.78 -3.41 12.91
N THR A 110 10.77 -2.10 12.68
CA THR A 110 11.32 -1.11 13.64
C THR A 110 10.27 -0.18 14.24
N GLY A 111 9.07 -0.12 13.64
CA GLY A 111 8.06 0.87 13.98
C GLY A 111 8.41 2.30 13.54
N LYS A 112 9.58 2.54 12.93
CA LYS A 112 10.10 3.88 12.64
C LYS A 112 9.82 4.28 11.20
N ILE A 113 9.52 5.57 10.99
CA ILE A 113 9.48 6.15 9.65
C ILE A 113 10.93 6.25 9.14
N PRO A 114 11.23 5.65 7.97
CA PRO A 114 12.58 5.60 7.46
C PRO A 114 13.05 6.99 6.98
N ALA A 115 14.20 7.43 7.48
CA ALA A 115 14.84 8.69 7.10
C ALA A 115 15.90 8.52 5.99
N PHE A 116 15.74 7.52 5.12
CA PHE A 116 16.69 7.17 4.07
C PHE A 116 15.99 6.71 2.80
N SER A 117 16.68 6.87 1.66
CA SER A 117 16.15 6.55 0.33
C SER A 117 15.85 5.06 0.15
N ASN A 118 14.83 4.76 -0.67
CA ASN A 118 14.51 3.41 -1.15
C ASN A 118 15.67 2.75 -1.93
N GLU A 119 16.59 3.57 -2.45
CA GLU A 119 17.78 3.10 -3.18
C GLU A 119 18.93 2.63 -2.25
N ILE A 120 18.71 2.56 -0.93
CA ILE A 120 19.70 2.06 0.02
C ILE A 120 20.22 0.66 -0.37
N ASN A 121 21.54 0.51 -0.37
CA ASN A 121 22.18 -0.79 -0.61
C ASN A 121 21.86 -1.77 0.54
N TRP A 122 21.96 -3.07 0.26
CA TRP A 122 21.60 -4.11 1.23
C TRP A 122 22.42 -4.07 2.52
N SER A 123 23.73 -3.83 2.44
CA SER A 123 24.59 -3.80 3.63
C SER A 123 24.17 -2.70 4.60
N ASN A 124 24.04 -1.47 4.10
CA ASN A 124 23.60 -0.32 4.91
C ASN A 124 22.16 -0.49 5.41
N PHE A 125 21.29 -1.09 4.60
CA PHE A 125 19.92 -1.42 5.01
C PHE A 125 19.91 -2.37 6.21
N LEU A 126 20.64 -3.48 6.12
CA LEU A 126 20.68 -4.50 7.18
C LEU A 126 21.28 -3.96 8.47
N ILE A 127 22.35 -3.14 8.38
CA ILE A 127 22.93 -2.46 9.54
C ILE A 127 21.89 -1.56 10.21
N LYS A 128 21.22 -0.69 9.43
CA LYS A 128 20.20 0.21 9.97
C LYS A 128 19.02 -0.55 10.58
N LEU A 129 18.55 -1.60 9.90
CA LEU A 129 17.47 -2.46 10.37
C LEU A 129 17.86 -3.08 11.72
N TYR A 130 19.00 -3.77 11.79
CA TYR A 130 19.47 -4.42 13.01
C TYR A 130 19.60 -3.46 14.18
N SER A 131 20.17 -2.27 13.97
CA SER A 131 20.33 -1.27 15.03
C SER A 131 19.03 -0.63 15.50
N ASN A 132 17.90 -0.83 14.81
CA ASN A 132 16.63 -0.16 15.11
C ASN A 132 15.45 -1.12 15.29
N MET A 133 15.67 -2.44 15.20
CA MET A 133 14.62 -3.44 15.42
C MET A 133 14.07 -3.33 16.85
N GLU A 134 12.75 -3.23 16.95
CA GLU A 134 12.03 -3.05 18.21
C GLU A 134 10.65 -3.72 18.08
N ASP A 135 10.14 -4.26 19.19
CA ASP A 135 8.77 -4.77 19.26
C ASP A 135 7.79 -3.62 19.05
N ASN A 136 6.87 -3.81 18.10
CA ASN A 136 5.92 -2.79 17.69
C ASN A 136 4.74 -3.44 16.96
N ASN A 137 3.64 -2.70 16.89
CA ASN A 137 2.39 -3.13 16.27
C ASN A 137 2.17 -2.45 14.90
N ARG A 138 3.24 -2.11 14.17
CA ARG A 138 3.14 -1.46 12.87
C ARG A 138 3.35 -2.48 11.75
N ASP A 139 2.47 -2.40 10.76
CA ASP A 139 2.48 -3.28 9.61
C ASP A 139 2.58 -2.48 8.31
N TYR A 140 3.10 -3.13 7.28
CA TYR A 140 3.16 -2.60 5.92
C TYR A 140 2.21 -3.40 5.05
N TYR A 141 1.24 -2.73 4.43
CA TYR A 141 0.11 -3.38 3.78
C TYR A 141 0.26 -3.47 2.26
N PHE A 142 -0.29 -4.54 1.69
CA PHE A 142 -0.47 -4.73 0.26
C PHE A 142 -1.96 -4.81 -0.03
N LEU A 143 -2.48 -3.89 -0.81
CA LEU A 143 -3.81 -3.98 -1.40
C LEU A 143 -3.66 -4.65 -2.76
N VAL A 144 -4.31 -5.80 -2.95
CA VAL A 144 -4.17 -6.63 -4.14
C VAL A 144 -5.46 -6.59 -4.94
N ILE A 145 -5.33 -6.33 -6.24
CA ILE A 145 -6.43 -6.34 -7.21
C ILE A 145 -6.11 -7.34 -8.30
N ASN A 146 -7.01 -8.31 -8.49
CA ASN A 146 -6.89 -9.28 -9.57
C ASN A 146 -7.25 -8.65 -10.92
N LYS A 147 -6.34 -8.75 -11.90
CA LYS A 147 -6.55 -8.25 -13.27
C LYS A 147 -7.70 -8.92 -14.00
N GLU A 148 -7.97 -10.19 -13.71
CA GLU A 148 -8.98 -10.99 -14.38
C GLU A 148 -10.37 -10.83 -13.76
N ASN A 149 -10.42 -10.37 -12.51
CA ASN A 149 -11.65 -10.11 -11.78
C ASN A 149 -11.46 -8.88 -10.89
N ASN A 150 -11.88 -7.71 -11.37
CA ASN A 150 -11.75 -6.45 -10.63
C ASN A 150 -12.61 -6.37 -9.36
N ARG A 151 -13.40 -7.41 -9.03
CA ARG A 151 -14.09 -7.56 -7.74
C ARG A 151 -13.34 -8.47 -6.77
N ASP A 152 -12.36 -9.23 -7.27
CA ASP A 152 -11.43 -9.99 -6.45
C ASP A 152 -10.32 -9.06 -5.96
N ILE A 153 -10.65 -8.42 -4.84
CA ILE A 153 -9.81 -7.44 -4.14
C ILE A 153 -9.68 -7.91 -2.70
N PHE A 154 -8.44 -7.99 -2.23
CA PHE A 154 -8.09 -8.35 -0.86
C PHE A 154 -6.84 -7.58 -0.42
N PHE A 155 -6.47 -7.69 0.85
CA PHE A 155 -5.22 -7.14 1.34
C PHE A 155 -4.45 -8.17 2.18
N ASN A 156 -3.15 -7.96 2.29
CA ASN A 156 -2.27 -8.70 3.20
C ASN A 156 -1.18 -7.74 3.74
N SER A 157 -0.29 -8.21 4.60
CA SER A 157 0.79 -7.39 5.17
C SER A 157 2.14 -8.10 5.20
N LEU A 158 3.22 -7.31 5.25
CA LEU A 158 4.60 -7.81 5.38
C LEU A 158 4.95 -8.18 6.83
N LYS A 159 4.27 -7.57 7.79
CA LYS A 159 4.28 -7.98 9.19
C LYS A 159 2.85 -8.23 9.62
N LYS A 160 2.67 -9.40 10.21
CA LYS A 160 1.67 -9.73 11.23
C LYS A 160 1.99 -11.15 11.69
N LEU A 161 2.44 -11.29 12.92
CA LEU A 161 2.27 -12.52 13.68
C LEU A 161 1.60 -12.11 14.98
N TYR A 162 0.42 -12.69 15.20
CA TYR A 162 -0.51 -12.41 16.30
C TYR A 162 0.17 -12.45 17.67
#